data_AF-A0A0Q7DU45-F1
#
_entry.id   AF-A0A0Q7DU45-F1
#
_cell.length_a   1.000
_cell.length_b   1.000
_cell.length_c   1.000
_cell.angle_alpha   90.00
_cell.angle_beta   90.00
_cell.angle_gamma   90.00
#
_symmetry.space_group_name_H-M   'P 1'
#
loop_
_entity.id
_entity.type
_entity.pdbx_description
1 polymer ?
#
loop_
_entity_poly.entity_id
_entity_poly.type
_entity_poly.pdbx_seq_one_letter_code
_entity_poly.pdbx_strand_id
1 'polypeptide(L)' 'MQKPARFLVMIESDGAMLARLFDAERRQLAEFDASSEEVVVMTSGLAPTNDAAGKPWEEALAGHSDSERHAARVYMLDV' A
#
# COMPACT_ATOMS: atom_id res chain seq x y z
N MET A 1 2.41 -21.37 -4.57
CA MET A 1 1.54 -20.46 -5.35
C MET A 1 1.58 -19.11 -4.67
N GLN A 2 2.01 -18.05 -5.37
CA GLN A 2 1.98 -16.69 -4.86
C GLN A 2 0.52 -16.21 -4.86
N LYS A 3 0.03 -15.67 -3.74
CA LYS A 3 -1.35 -15.16 -3.68
C LYS A 3 -1.46 -13.91 -4.58
N PRO A 4 -2.60 -13.69 -5.25
CA PRO A 4 -2.78 -12.51 -6.09
C PRO A 4 -2.67 -11.25 -5.23
N ALA A 5 -2.05 -10.22 -5.80
CA ALA A 5 -2.03 -8.91 -5.19
C ALA A 5 -3.46 -8.35 -5.18
N ARG A 6 -3.81 -7.63 -4.12
CA ARG A 6 -5.13 -7.01 -3.98
C ARG A 6 -5.06 -5.55 -3.59
N PHE A 7 -4.00 -5.16 -2.88
CA PHE A 7 -3.84 -3.80 -2.42
C PHE A 7 -2.43 -3.28 -2.73
N LEU A 8 -2.35 -2.01 -3.09
CA LEU A 8 -1.11 -1.25 -3.10
C LEU A 8 -1.25 -0.10 -2.10
N VAL A 9 -0.37 -0.03 -1.11
CA VAL A 9 -0.34 1.06 -0.14
C VAL A 9 0.83 1.96 -0.46
N MET A 10 0.55 3.23 -0.77
CA MET A 10 1.56 4.28 -0.82
C MET A 10 1.65 4.93 0.56
N ILE A 11 2.81 4.88 1.19
CA ILE A 11 3.04 5.41 2.53
C ILE A 11 4.37 6.14 2.58
N GLU A 12 4.37 7.35 3.12
CA GLU A 12 5.60 8.07 3.42
C GLU A 12 6.20 7.52 4.71
N SER A 13 7.49 7.18 4.68
CA SER A 13 8.25 6.67 5.83
C SER A 13 9.62 7.30 5.79
N ASP A 14 10.02 7.95 6.87
CA ASP A 14 11.35 8.59 6.99
C ASP A 14 11.72 9.53 5.82
N GLY A 15 10.72 10.22 5.24
CA GLY A 15 10.88 11.17 4.14
C GLY A 15 10.97 10.54 2.74
N ALA A 16 10.76 9.23 2.62
CA ALA A 16 10.63 8.53 1.35
C ALA A 16 9.21 7.98 1.16
N MET A 17 8.67 8.11 -0.04
CA MET A 17 7.40 7.49 -0.41
C MET A 17 7.66 6.04 -0.84
N LEU A 18 7.06 5.09 -0.13
CA LEU A 18 7.15 3.66 -0.41
C LEU A 18 5.84 3.16 -1.03
N ALA A 19 5.92 2.21 -1.96
CA ALA A 19 4.75 1.51 -2.49
C ALA A 19 4.81 0.04 -2.10
N ARG A 20 3.95 -0.39 -1.17
CA ARG A 20 3.90 -1.77 -0.67
C ARG A 20 2.72 -2.52 -1.23
N LEU A 21 2.98 -3.68 -1.81
CA LEU A 21 1.99 -4.55 -2.42
C LEU A 21 1.56 -5.62 -1.43
N PHE A 22 0.26 -5.84 -1.30
CA PHE A 22 -0.31 -6.81 -0.38
C PHE A 22 -1.33 -7.72 -1.06
N ASP A 23 -1.48 -8.94 -0.55
CA ASP A 23 -2.57 -9.84 -0.93
C ASP A 23 -3.90 -9.48 -0.23
N ALA A 24 -4.96 -10.26 -0.50
CA ALA A 24 -6.27 -10.05 0.10
C ALA A 24 -6.30 -10.17 1.64
N GLU A 25 -5.31 -10.84 2.24
CA GLU A 25 -5.14 -10.98 3.69
C GLU A 25 -4.21 -9.90 4.26
N ARG A 26 -3.81 -8.91 3.44
CA ARG A 26 -2.88 -7.82 3.82
C ARG A 26 -1.49 -8.33 4.21
N ARG A 27 -1.06 -9.44 3.60
CA ARG A 27 0.31 -9.91 3.73
C ARG A 27 1.14 -9.30 2.61
N GLN A 28 2.28 -8.70 2.97
CA GLN A 28 3.14 -8.03 2.02
C GLN A 28 3.70 -9.05 1.01
N LEU A 29 3.56 -8.75 -0.27
CA LEU A 29 4.06 -9.53 -1.39
C LEU A 29 5.34 -8.92 -1.97
N ALA A 30 5.39 -7.60 -2.05
CA ALA A 30 6.50 -6.85 -2.63
C ALA A 30 6.54 -5.41 -2.10
N GLU A 31 7.65 -4.73 -2.35
CA GLU A 31 7.84 -3.29 -2.16
C GLU A 31 8.49 -2.72 -3.41
N PHE A 32 8.05 -1.53 -3.80
CA PHE A 32 8.54 -0.79 -4.95
C PHE A 32 8.88 0.64 -4.56
N ASP A 33 9.73 1.26 -5.37
CA ASP A 33 9.83 2.71 -5.39
C ASP A 33 8.49 3.29 -5.86
N ALA A 34 7.92 4.20 -5.06
CA ALA A 34 6.61 4.80 -5.35
C ALA A 34 6.59 5.68 -6.61
N SER A 35 7.76 6.07 -7.12
CA SER A 35 7.93 6.81 -8.38
C SER A 35 8.17 5.92 -9.60
N SER A 36 8.24 4.60 -9.42
CA SER A 36 8.45 3.66 -10.51
C SER A 36 7.28 3.63 -11.50
N GLU A 37 7.59 3.37 -12.78
CA GLU A 37 6.59 3.22 -13.84
C GLU A 37 5.57 2.12 -13.52
N GLU A 38 6.01 1.04 -12.87
CA GLU A 38 5.15 -0.05 -12.42
C GLU A 38 4.05 0.43 -11.47
N VAL A 39 4.38 1.26 -10.48
CA VAL A 39 3.41 1.84 -9.54
C VAL A 39 2.45 2.79 -10.25
N VAL A 40 2.94 3.59 -11.21
CA VAL A 40 2.10 4.47 -12.02
C VAL A 40 1.09 3.67 -12.83
N VAL A 41 1.50 2.55 -13.44
CA VAL A 41 0.60 1.66 -14.18
C VAL A 41 -0.41 0.99 -13.24
N MET A 42 0.03 0.46 -12.10
CA MET A 42 -0.85 -0.22 -11.13
C MET A 42 -1.92 0.70 -10.54
N THR A 43 -1.63 1.99 -10.38
CA THR A 43 -2.56 2.98 -9.80
C THR A 43 -3.37 3.75 -10.83
N SER A 44 -3.10 3.56 -12.12
CA SER A 44 -3.75 4.28 -13.21
C SER A 44 -5.26 4.03 -13.23
N GLY A 45 -6.05 5.10 -13.14
CA GLY A 45 -7.52 5.03 -13.12
C GLY A 45 -8.12 4.56 -11.80
N LEU A 46 -7.31 4.28 -10.77
CA LEU A 46 -7.79 3.92 -9.44
C LEU A 46 -7.84 5.14 -8.51
N ALA A 47 -8.88 5.22 -7.69
CA ALA A 47 -8.99 6.20 -6.62
C ALA A 47 -8.51 5.58 -5.30
N PRO A 48 -7.56 6.20 -4.58
CA PRO A 48 -7.12 5.69 -3.29
C PRO A 48 -8.13 5.97 -2.18
N THR A 49 -8.10 5.15 -1.14
CA THR A 49 -8.71 5.41 0.16
C THR A 49 -7.65 5.73 1.22
N ASN A 50 -8.03 6.44 2.29
CA ASN A 50 -7.15 6.78 3.42
C ASN A 50 -7.48 5.93 4.67
N ASP A 51 -7.82 4.66 4.48
CA ASP A 51 -8.25 3.75 5.54
C ASP A 51 -7.08 2.92 6.13
N ALA A 52 -5.83 3.25 5.79
CA ALA A 52 -4.64 2.52 6.25
C ALA A 52 -4.38 2.66 7.76
N ALA A 53 -5.03 3.59 8.44
CA ALA A 53 -5.03 3.70 9.90
C ALA A 53 -6.03 2.75 10.59
N GLY A 54 -6.91 2.08 9.83
CA GLY A 54 -7.88 1.16 10.37
C GLY A 54 -7.28 -0.16 10.88
N LYS A 55 -8.02 -0.82 11.78
CA LYS A 55 -7.68 -2.14 12.34
C LYS A 55 -7.16 -3.18 11.34
N PRO A 56 -7.70 -3.30 10.11
CA PRO A 56 -7.20 -4.28 9.15
C PRO A 56 -5.72 -4.09 8.77
N TRP A 57 -5.18 -2.88 8.92
CA TRP A 57 -3.83 -2.50 8.52
C TRP A 57 -2.84 -2.40 9.68
N GLU A 58 -3.29 -2.50 10.93
CA GLU A 58 -2.43 -2.37 12.12
C GLU A 58 -1.24 -3.32 12.11
N GLU A 59 -1.47 -4.59 11.78
CA GLU A 59 -0.40 -5.60 11.73
C GLU A 59 0.46 -5.44 10.47
N ALA A 60 -0.17 -5.22 9.31
CA ALA A 60 0.51 -5.12 8.02
C ALA A 60 1.43 -3.88 7.92
N LEU A 61 1.09 -2.81 8.63
CA LEU A 61 1.84 -1.56 8.71
C LEU A 61 2.47 -1.35 10.10
N ALA A 62 2.69 -2.45 10.85
CA ALA A 62 3.41 -2.40 12.11
C ALA A 62 4.83 -1.87 11.86
N GLY A 63 5.18 -0.77 12.53
CA GLY A 63 6.42 -0.03 12.29
C GLY A 63 6.22 1.36 11.71
N HIS A 64 5.06 1.63 11.10
CA HIS A 64 4.67 2.98 10.72
C HIS A 64 3.98 3.72 11.86
N SER A 65 4.21 5.02 11.93
CA SER A 65 3.52 5.89 12.87
C SER A 65 2.04 6.05 12.48
N ASP A 66 1.24 6.47 13.46
CA ASP A 66 -0.18 6.71 13.20
C ASP A 66 -0.41 7.81 12.16
N SER A 67 0.43 8.85 12.15
CA SER A 67 0.38 9.91 11.15
C SER A 67 0.68 9.40 9.75
N GLU A 68 1.68 8.53 9.61
CA GLU A 68 2.03 7.91 8.31
C GLU A 68 0.87 7.06 7.80
N ARG A 69 0.24 6.26 8.66
CA ARG A 69 -0.93 5.46 8.28
C ARG A 69 -2.16 6.29 7.90
N HIS A 70 -2.39 7.42 8.55
CA HIS A 70 -3.48 8.33 8.17
C HIS A 70 -3.22 9.03 6.83
N ALA A 71 -1.95 9.36 6.54
CA ALA A 71 -1.55 9.97 5.27
C ALA A 71 -1.47 8.97 4.11
N ALA A 72 -1.35 7.67 4.43
CA ALA A 72 -1.21 6.62 3.43
C ALA A 72 -2.42 6.51 2.50
N ARG A 73 -2.14 6.13 1.25
CA ARG A 73 -3.11 5.93 0.19
C ARG A 73 -3.20 4.45 -0.14
N VAL A 74 -4.38 3.87 0.02
CA VAL A 74 -4.65 2.46 -0.26
C VAL A 74 -5.37 2.37 -1.60
N TYR A 75 -4.76 1.68 -2.56
CA TYR A 75 -5.35 1.37 -3.85
C TYR A 75 -5.82 -0.08 -3.86
N MET A 76 -7.05 -0.32 -4.28
CA MET A 76 -7.55 -1.68 -4.52
C MET A 76 -7.29 -2.06 -5.98
N LEU A 77 -6.47 -3.08 -6.19
CA LEU A 77 -6.09 -3.54 -7.52
C LEU A 77 -7.15 -4.49 -8.08
N ASP A 78 -7.48 -4.31 -9.36
CA ASP A 78 -8.40 -5.16 -10.12
C ASP A 78 -7.63 -6.22 -10.94
N VAL A 79 -6.68 -6.88 -10.28
CA VAL A 79 -5.84 -7.94 -10.86
C VAL A 79 -6.34 -9.34 -10.53
#